data_AF-A0A1V9YCD2-F1
#
_entry.id   AF-A0A1V9YCD2-F1
#
_cell.length_a   1.000
_cell.length_b   1.000
_cell.length_c   1.000
_cell.angle_alpha   90.00
_cell.angle_beta   90.00
_cell.angle_gamma   90.00
#
_symmetry.space_group_name_H-M   'P 1'
#
loop_
_entity.id
_entity.type
_entity.pdbx_description
1 polymer ?
#
loop_
_entity_poly.entity_id
_entity_poly.type
_entity_poly.pdbx_seq_one_letter_code
_entity_poly.pdbx_strand_id
1 'polypeptide(L)'
;MPPTLGASLQYTALNSIPLAIAGFRHAPALDACDRPWIFAQYCFLDFNRTWEMANSIKRQARCTTIVANAAVYLEAVLRNLDWPVFEQCWGDAFDTAIAADLRQSTAGQRWLASLTPFPPLTLDEEIAYWSAHGLTHYTTQWQTYKTIGLFNSYTVQNAYGMTYSLAIQAQNG
;
A
#
# COMPACT_ATOMS: atom_id res chain seq x y z
N MET A 1 23.87 -12.15 9.53
CA MET A 1 22.40 -12.34 9.67
C MET A 1 21.83 -12.67 8.29
N PRO A 2 20.77 -13.48 8.13
CA PRO A 2 20.29 -13.81 6.79
C PRO A 2 19.78 -12.54 6.09
N PRO A 3 20.23 -12.25 4.86
CA PRO A 3 19.80 -11.05 4.11
C PRO A 3 18.29 -11.04 3.81
N THR A 4 17.59 -12.13 4.09
CA THR A 4 16.18 -12.37 3.77
C THR A 4 15.22 -12.13 4.94
N LEU A 5 15.67 -11.72 6.13
CA LEU A 5 14.76 -11.61 7.29
C LEU A 5 13.63 -10.59 7.07
N GLY A 6 13.94 -9.39 6.54
CA GLY A 6 12.93 -8.39 6.21
C GLY A 6 11.89 -8.93 5.20
N ALA A 7 12.37 -9.62 4.16
CA ALA A 7 11.49 -10.32 3.22
C ALA A 7 10.62 -11.38 3.91
N SER A 8 11.23 -12.22 4.74
CA SER A 8 10.52 -13.26 5.49
C SER A 8 9.39 -12.65 6.33
N LEU A 9 9.65 -11.57 7.06
CA LEU A 9 8.64 -10.90 7.87
C LEU A 9 7.52 -10.31 7.00
N GLN A 10 7.85 -9.67 5.88
CA GLN A 10 6.84 -9.15 4.95
C GLN A 10 5.89 -10.26 4.45
N TYR A 11 6.41 -11.44 4.11
CA TYR A 11 5.59 -12.54 3.58
C TYR A 11 4.85 -13.37 4.64
N THR A 12 5.29 -13.34 5.91
CA THR A 12 4.77 -14.25 6.95
C THR A 12 4.05 -13.56 8.09
N ALA A 13 4.45 -12.35 8.47
CA ALA A 13 3.96 -11.68 9.67
C ALA A 13 3.39 -10.27 9.41
N LEU A 14 3.86 -9.59 8.36
CA LEU A 14 3.54 -8.19 8.06
C LEU A 14 2.72 -8.02 6.77
N ASN A 15 1.86 -8.99 6.45
CA ASN A 15 1.00 -8.97 5.26
C ASN A 15 -0.50 -8.87 5.58
N SER A 16 -0.88 -8.64 6.84
CA SER A 16 -2.30 -8.45 7.20
C SER A 16 -2.80 -7.07 6.73
N ILE A 17 -4.10 -6.96 6.46
CA ILE A 17 -4.73 -5.70 6.05
C ILE A 17 -4.48 -4.55 7.04
N PRO A 18 -4.68 -4.74 8.37
CA PRO A 18 -4.43 -3.67 9.34
C PRO A 18 -2.99 -3.17 9.30
N LEU A 19 -2.01 -4.08 9.19
CA LEU A 19 -0.59 -3.72 9.14
C LEU A 19 -0.23 -3.00 7.84
N ALA A 20 -0.81 -3.41 6.71
CA ALA A 20 -0.59 -2.74 5.43
C ALA A 20 -1.13 -1.30 5.44
N ILE A 21 -2.38 -1.11 5.90
CA ILE A 21 -3.00 0.22 5.99
C ILE A 21 -2.21 1.11 6.96
N ALA A 22 -1.89 0.60 8.15
CA ALA A 22 -1.07 1.33 9.12
C ALA A 22 0.30 1.69 8.54
N GLY A 23 0.95 0.76 7.84
CA GLY A 23 2.21 0.99 7.14
C GLY A 23 2.12 2.12 6.11
N PHE A 24 1.05 2.17 5.31
CA PHE A 24 0.85 3.25 4.33
C PHE A 24 0.59 4.61 4.99
N ARG A 25 -0.12 4.65 6.12
CA ARG A 25 -0.49 5.92 6.77
C ARG A 25 0.60 6.47 7.70
N HIS A 26 1.45 5.61 8.27
CA HIS A 26 2.49 6.01 9.24
C HIS A 26 3.90 6.09 8.65
N ALA A 27 4.08 5.56 7.44
CA ALA A 27 5.23 5.88 6.61
C ALA A 27 5.41 7.42 6.51
N PRO A 28 6.64 7.95 6.67
CA PRO A 28 6.91 9.38 6.51
C PRO A 28 6.25 9.98 5.27
N ALA A 29 5.82 11.24 5.33
CA ALA A 29 5.12 11.88 4.21
C ALA A 29 5.91 11.85 2.89
N LEU A 30 7.25 11.88 2.95
CA LEU A 30 8.13 11.70 1.79
C LEU A 30 7.96 10.33 1.10
N ASP A 31 7.47 9.32 1.81
CA ASP A 31 7.21 7.98 1.28
C ASP A 31 6.01 7.95 0.31
N ALA A 32 5.18 9.02 0.25
CA ALA A 32 4.13 9.15 -0.76
C ALA A 32 4.73 9.18 -2.17
N CYS A 33 5.89 9.84 -2.34
CA CYS A 33 6.66 9.83 -3.58
C CYS A 33 7.29 8.46 -3.86
N ASP A 34 7.42 7.61 -2.84
CA ASP A 34 7.94 6.26 -2.99
C ASP A 34 6.85 5.19 -3.23
N ARG A 35 5.57 5.55 -3.23
CA ARG A 35 4.47 4.58 -3.44
C ARG A 35 4.56 3.83 -4.77
N PRO A 36 4.94 4.44 -5.91
CA PRO A 36 5.12 3.71 -7.16
C PRO A 36 6.25 2.66 -7.13
N TRP A 37 7.14 2.73 -6.12
CA TRP A 37 8.22 1.78 -5.94
C TRP A 37 7.80 0.49 -5.23
N ILE A 38 6.57 0.40 -4.72
CA ILE A 38 6.02 -0.85 -4.21
C ILE A 38 6.01 -1.87 -5.35
N PHE A 39 6.62 -3.04 -5.13
CA PHE A 39 6.71 -4.07 -6.15
C PHE A 39 5.39 -4.84 -6.28
N ALA A 40 4.42 -4.17 -6.87
CA ALA A 40 3.09 -4.66 -7.15
C ALA A 40 2.79 -4.49 -8.64
N GLN A 41 2.58 -5.60 -9.32
CA GLN A 41 2.05 -5.64 -10.66
C GLN A 41 0.53 -5.72 -10.55
N TYR A 42 -0.10 -4.55 -10.58
CA TYR A 42 -1.54 -4.40 -10.41
C TYR A 42 -2.33 -5.18 -11.47
N CYS A 43 -3.45 -5.72 -11.03
CA CYS A 43 -4.46 -6.41 -11.83
C CYS A 43 -5.66 -5.51 -12.08
N PHE A 44 -6.03 -4.71 -11.08
CA PHE A 44 -7.20 -3.85 -11.10
C PHE A 44 -6.84 -2.49 -10.54
N LEU A 45 -7.53 -1.47 -11.03
CA LEU A 45 -7.42 -0.12 -10.49
C LEU A 45 -8.15 -0.03 -9.15
N ASP A 46 -9.38 -0.53 -9.12
CA ASP A 46 -10.33 -0.38 -8.02
C ASP A 46 -10.72 -1.73 -7.39
N PHE A 47 -11.13 -1.71 -6.12
CA PHE A 47 -11.56 -2.91 -5.39
C PHE A 47 -12.81 -3.57 -5.98
N ASN A 48 -13.63 -2.80 -6.70
CA ASN A 48 -14.79 -3.34 -7.41
C ASN A 48 -14.41 -4.04 -8.73
N ARG A 49 -13.14 -4.00 -9.14
CA ARG A 49 -12.62 -4.60 -10.38
C ARG A 49 -13.31 -4.04 -11.63
N THR A 50 -13.69 -2.78 -11.57
CA THR A 50 -14.32 -2.05 -12.67
C THR A 50 -13.33 -1.80 -13.81
N TRP A 51 -12.07 -1.49 -13.46
CA TRP A 51 -11.01 -1.24 -14.44
C TRP A 51 -9.86 -2.24 -14.29
N GLU A 52 -9.60 -2.96 -15.38
CA GLU A 52 -8.52 -3.94 -15.50
C GLU A 52 -7.19 -3.23 -15.86
N MET A 53 -6.09 -3.64 -15.24
CA MET A 53 -4.76 -3.03 -15.42
C MET A 53 -3.67 -4.03 -15.83
N ALA A 54 -3.97 -5.33 -15.89
CA ALA A 54 -2.96 -6.31 -16.24
C ALA A 54 -2.40 -6.08 -17.66
N ASN A 55 -1.08 -6.16 -17.80
CA ASN A 55 -0.38 -5.94 -19.06
C ASN A 55 -0.64 -7.00 -20.17
N SER A 56 -1.43 -8.04 -19.90
CA SER A 56 -1.78 -9.06 -20.88
C SER A 56 -3.05 -9.81 -20.47
N ILE A 57 -3.78 -10.32 -21.48
CA ILE A 57 -4.99 -11.12 -21.28
C ILE A 57 -4.72 -12.35 -20.41
N LYS A 58 -3.58 -13.04 -20.62
CA LYS A 58 -3.18 -14.21 -19.81
C LYS A 58 -2.99 -13.83 -18.35
N ARG A 59 -2.40 -12.67 -18.07
CA ARG A 59 -2.24 -12.15 -16.71
C ARG A 59 -3.60 -11.79 -16.11
N GLN A 60 -4.46 -11.10 -16.86
CA GLN A 60 -5.78 -10.72 -16.42
C GLN A 60 -6.63 -11.94 -16.03
N ALA A 61 -6.59 -13.01 -16.84
CA ALA A 61 -7.22 -14.29 -16.50
C ALA A 61 -6.69 -14.86 -15.17
N ARG A 62 -5.37 -14.81 -14.93
CA ARG A 62 -4.79 -15.23 -13.65
C ARG A 62 -5.21 -14.32 -12.48
N CYS A 63 -5.39 -13.02 -12.70
CA CYS A 63 -5.80 -12.08 -11.66
C CYS A 63 -7.10 -12.48 -10.97
N THR A 64 -8.02 -13.15 -11.68
CA THR A 64 -9.27 -13.69 -11.13
C THR A 64 -9.06 -14.71 -9.99
N THR A 65 -7.88 -15.35 -9.94
CA THR A 65 -7.54 -16.38 -8.93
C THR A 65 -6.88 -15.80 -7.67
N ILE A 66 -6.52 -14.51 -7.68
CA ILE A 66 -5.77 -13.84 -6.60
C ILE A 66 -6.50 -12.59 -6.09
N VAL A 67 -7.81 -12.51 -6.31
CA VAL A 67 -8.66 -11.35 -5.99
C VAL A 67 -8.75 -11.03 -4.50
N ALA A 68 -8.44 -11.97 -3.61
CA ALA A 68 -8.43 -11.75 -2.17
C ALA A 68 -7.16 -11.01 -1.68
N ASN A 69 -6.14 -10.85 -2.54
CA ASN A 69 -4.91 -10.15 -2.23
C ASN A 69 -5.04 -8.66 -2.57
N ALA A 70 -5.09 -7.79 -1.56
CA ALA A 70 -5.19 -6.34 -1.75
C ALA A 70 -4.03 -5.75 -2.56
N ALA A 71 -2.86 -6.40 -2.62
CA ALA A 71 -1.70 -5.91 -3.36
C ALA A 71 -1.87 -5.95 -4.89
N VAL A 72 -2.91 -6.60 -5.41
CA VAL A 72 -3.21 -6.56 -6.86
C VAL A 72 -4.10 -5.38 -7.26
N TYR A 73 -4.52 -4.56 -6.30
CA TYR A 73 -5.38 -3.40 -6.51
C TYR A 73 -4.60 -2.12 -6.26
N LEU A 74 -4.56 -1.21 -7.25
CA LEU A 74 -3.87 0.06 -7.06
C LEU A 74 -4.59 0.95 -6.03
N GLU A 75 -5.92 0.85 -5.93
CA GLU A 75 -6.74 1.54 -4.94
C GLU A 75 -6.24 1.35 -3.50
N ALA A 76 -5.71 0.18 -3.14
CA ALA A 76 -5.19 -0.07 -1.80
C ALA A 76 -4.15 0.97 -1.36
N VAL A 77 -3.28 1.35 -2.29
CA VAL A 77 -2.24 2.34 -2.06
C VAL A 77 -2.80 3.76 -2.15
N LEU A 78 -3.62 4.04 -3.17
CA LEU A 78 -4.19 5.36 -3.43
C LEU A 78 -5.12 5.87 -2.32
N ARG A 79 -5.82 4.99 -1.61
CA ARG A 79 -6.69 5.37 -0.47
C ARG A 79 -5.91 5.73 0.80
N ASN A 80 -4.63 5.37 0.88
CA ASN A 80 -3.86 5.40 2.12
C ASN A 80 -2.56 6.20 1.99
N LEU A 81 -2.52 7.16 1.07
CA LEU A 81 -1.40 8.07 0.86
C LEU A 81 -1.74 9.51 1.27
N ASP A 82 -0.69 10.31 1.50
CA ASP A 82 -0.80 11.76 1.61
C ASP A 82 -0.95 12.34 0.19
N TRP A 83 -2.18 12.66 -0.21
CA TRP A 83 -2.51 13.12 -1.57
C TRP A 83 -1.80 14.41 -1.95
N PRO A 84 -1.78 15.48 -1.13
CA PRO A 84 -1.00 16.67 -1.41
C PRO A 84 0.48 16.42 -1.72
N VAL A 85 1.13 15.47 -1.03
CA VAL A 85 2.53 15.12 -1.33
C VAL A 85 2.64 14.24 -2.57
N PHE A 86 1.74 13.27 -2.74
CA PHE A 86 1.70 12.43 -3.94
C PHE A 86 1.51 13.25 -5.22
N GLU A 87 0.62 14.25 -5.19
CA GLU A 87 0.35 15.14 -6.31
C GLU A 87 1.60 15.93 -6.74
N GLN A 88 2.44 16.35 -5.78
CA GLN A 88 3.69 17.08 -6.10
C GLN A 88 4.70 16.21 -6.86
N CYS A 89 4.71 14.90 -6.62
CA CYS A 89 5.68 13.97 -7.23
C CYS A 89 5.13 13.27 -8.47
N TRP A 90 3.84 12.91 -8.45
CA TRP A 90 3.23 12.00 -9.41
C TRP A 90 1.89 12.49 -9.97
N GLY A 91 1.42 13.69 -9.59
CA GLY A 91 0.12 14.22 -9.99
C GLY A 91 -0.08 14.21 -11.50
N ASP A 92 0.84 14.80 -12.27
CA ASP A 92 0.76 14.86 -13.74
C ASP A 92 0.77 13.47 -14.38
N ALA A 93 1.58 12.55 -13.83
CA ALA A 93 1.69 11.18 -14.34
C ALA A 93 0.42 10.37 -14.05
N PHE A 94 -0.12 10.48 -12.84
CA PHE A 94 -1.38 9.88 -12.43
C PHE A 94 -2.55 10.46 -13.25
N ASP A 95 -2.54 11.77 -13.49
CA ASP A 95 -3.55 12.45 -14.29
C ASP A 95 -3.57 11.91 -15.72
N THR A 96 -2.40 11.93 -16.36
CA THR A 96 -2.23 11.49 -17.75
C THR A 96 -2.56 10.01 -17.93
N ALA A 97 -2.15 9.16 -16.99
CA ALA A 97 -2.29 7.71 -17.13
C ALA A 97 -3.65 7.17 -16.68
N ILE A 98 -4.35 7.87 -15.77
CA ILE A 98 -5.54 7.34 -15.09
C ILE A 98 -6.64 8.41 -14.99
N ALA A 99 -6.37 9.53 -14.31
CA ALA A 99 -7.46 10.40 -13.85
C ALA A 99 -8.19 11.10 -15.02
N ALA A 100 -7.47 11.51 -16.06
CA ALA A 100 -8.06 12.18 -17.23
C ALA A 100 -9.13 11.32 -17.91
N ASP A 101 -8.86 10.03 -18.11
CA ASP A 101 -9.82 9.10 -18.71
C ASP A 101 -11.01 8.82 -17.78
N LEU A 102 -10.74 8.63 -16.48
CA LEU A 102 -11.81 8.39 -15.51
C LEU A 102 -12.79 9.55 -15.38
N ARG A 103 -12.31 10.80 -15.53
CA ARG A 103 -13.17 11.99 -15.49
C ARG A 103 -14.19 12.04 -16.64
N GLN A 104 -14.03 11.23 -17.69
CA GLN A 104 -14.99 11.15 -18.80
C GLN A 104 -16.26 10.35 -18.41
N SER A 105 -16.26 9.65 -17.28
CA SER A 105 -17.40 8.84 -16.83
C SER A 105 -17.85 9.22 -15.42
N THR A 106 -19.16 9.09 -15.14
CA THR A 106 -19.68 9.35 -13.79
C THR A 106 -19.12 8.37 -12.76
N ALA A 107 -18.89 7.11 -13.15
CA ALA A 107 -18.29 6.10 -12.28
C ALA A 107 -16.85 6.47 -11.89
N GLY A 108 -16.03 6.89 -12.87
CA GLY A 108 -14.65 7.31 -12.63
C GLY A 108 -14.55 8.58 -11.78
N GLN A 109 -15.40 9.59 -12.03
CA GLN A 109 -15.47 10.79 -11.18
C GLN A 109 -15.81 10.46 -9.72
N ARG A 110 -16.78 9.56 -9.49
CA ARG A 110 -17.15 9.12 -8.13
C ARG A 110 -16.00 8.37 -7.45
N TRP A 111 -15.33 7.48 -8.18
CA TRP A 111 -14.20 6.74 -7.65
C TRP A 111 -13.03 7.67 -7.29
N LEU A 112 -12.66 8.60 -8.17
CA LEU A 112 -11.62 9.61 -7.90
C LEU A 112 -11.94 10.43 -6.64
N ALA A 113 -13.18 10.90 -6.50
CA ALA A 113 -13.62 11.63 -5.31
C ALA A 113 -13.60 10.77 -4.02
N SER A 114 -13.68 9.43 -4.15
CA SER A 114 -13.65 8.52 -3.02
C SER A 114 -12.25 8.26 -2.45
N LEU A 115 -11.19 8.66 -3.17
CA LEU A 115 -9.79 8.46 -2.75
C LEU A 115 -9.34 9.45 -1.67
N THR A 116 -9.98 10.62 -1.60
CA THR A 116 -9.69 11.72 -0.68
C THR A 116 -10.91 12.09 0.17
N PRO A 117 -11.48 11.16 0.96
CA PRO A 117 -12.63 11.46 1.79
C PRO A 117 -12.30 12.54 2.83
N PHE A 118 -13.25 13.45 3.07
CA PHE A 118 -13.15 14.45 4.11
C PHE A 118 -14.38 14.36 5.05
N PRO A 119 -14.20 14.00 6.34
CA PRO A 119 -12.92 13.63 6.98
C PRO A 119 -12.34 12.29 6.46
N PRO A 120 -11.02 12.06 6.59
CA PRO A 120 -10.42 10.78 6.27
C PRO A 120 -11.02 9.65 7.12
N LEU A 121 -11.16 8.45 6.54
CA LEU A 121 -11.64 7.27 7.27
C LEU A 121 -10.65 6.89 8.38
N THR A 122 -11.20 6.46 9.52
CA THR A 122 -10.41 5.84 10.58
C THR A 122 -9.77 4.54 10.10
N LEU A 123 -8.80 4.01 10.86
CA LEU A 123 -8.16 2.73 10.53
C LEU A 123 -9.19 1.60 10.46
N ASP A 124 -10.11 1.52 11.44
CA ASP A 124 -11.12 0.47 11.50
C ASP A 124 -12.14 0.55 10.35
N GLU A 125 -12.55 1.76 9.97
CA GLU A 125 -13.44 1.97 8.81
C GLU A 125 -12.77 1.55 7.50
N GLU A 126 -11.48 1.84 7.32
CA GLU A 126 -10.74 1.43 6.12
C GLU A 126 -10.55 -0.11 6.09
N ILE A 127 -10.25 -0.73 7.23
CA ILE A 127 -10.18 -2.20 7.35
C ILE A 127 -11.55 -2.81 6.99
N ALA A 128 -12.64 -2.25 7.51
CA ALA A 128 -13.99 -2.70 7.21
C ALA A 128 -14.31 -2.55 5.73
N TYR A 129 -13.90 -1.44 5.11
CA TYR A 129 -14.06 -1.22 3.67
C TYR A 129 -13.34 -2.29 2.84
N TRP A 130 -12.06 -2.56 3.11
CA TRP A 130 -11.29 -3.60 2.41
C TRP A 130 -11.92 -4.99 2.61
N SER A 131 -12.35 -5.29 3.83
CA SER A 131 -13.00 -6.56 4.18
C SER A 131 -14.33 -6.74 3.47
N ALA A 132 -15.13 -5.67 3.31
CA ALA A 132 -16.38 -5.69 2.57
C ALA A 132 -16.18 -6.00 1.07
N HIS A 133 -15.00 -5.69 0.53
CA HIS A 133 -14.57 -6.08 -0.82
C HIS A 133 -13.93 -7.48 -0.90
N GLY A 134 -13.91 -8.24 0.20
CA GLY A 134 -13.38 -9.61 0.23
C GLY A 134 -11.84 -9.68 0.25
N LEU A 135 -11.17 -8.58 0.57
CA LEU A 135 -9.71 -8.54 0.69
C LEU A 135 -9.28 -9.08 2.05
N THR A 136 -8.26 -9.94 2.08
CA THR A 136 -7.88 -10.69 3.29
C THR A 136 -6.42 -10.48 3.70
N HIS A 137 -5.56 -10.13 2.75
CA HIS A 137 -4.13 -9.93 2.96
C HIS A 137 -3.57 -8.97 1.92
N TYR A 138 -2.41 -8.39 2.21
CA TYR A 138 -1.64 -7.55 1.30
C TYR A 138 -0.26 -8.17 1.14
N THR A 139 -0.06 -8.93 0.07
CA THR A 139 1.21 -9.59 -0.22
C THR A 139 1.71 -9.17 -1.60
N THR A 140 2.80 -8.39 -1.62
CA THR A 140 3.47 -7.96 -2.86
C THR A 140 4.07 -9.16 -3.59
N GLN A 141 4.42 -9.01 -4.87
CA GLN A 141 5.10 -10.11 -5.56
C GLN A 141 6.54 -10.25 -5.08
N TRP A 142 7.03 -11.50 -5.08
CA TRP A 142 8.41 -11.79 -4.76
C TRP A 142 9.35 -11.19 -5.82
N GLN A 143 10.49 -10.66 -5.34
CA GLN A 143 11.49 -10.00 -6.16
C GLN A 143 12.88 -10.04 -5.49
N THR A 144 13.96 -9.91 -6.28
CA THR A 144 15.36 -9.84 -5.80
C THR A 144 16.04 -8.50 -6.10
N TYR A 145 15.34 -7.57 -6.73
CA TYR A 145 15.85 -6.27 -7.14
C TYR A 145 16.02 -5.29 -5.97
N LYS A 146 15.20 -5.39 -4.92
CA LYS A 146 15.20 -4.55 -3.72
C LYS A 146 15.41 -5.38 -2.47
N THR A 147 16.12 -4.82 -1.51
CA THR A 147 16.22 -5.40 -0.17
C THR A 147 15.13 -4.79 0.70
N ILE A 148 14.48 -5.60 1.54
CA ILE A 148 13.50 -5.07 2.50
C ILE A 148 14.25 -4.72 3.76
N GLY A 149 14.32 -3.42 4.05
CA GLY A 149 14.89 -2.91 5.28
C GLY A 149 14.09 -3.33 6.49
N LEU A 150 14.76 -3.49 7.63
CA LEU A 150 14.14 -3.86 8.90
C LEU A 150 14.84 -3.10 10.02
N PHE A 151 14.06 -2.30 10.74
CA PHE A 151 14.50 -1.66 11.98
C PHE A 151 13.66 -2.21 13.13
N ASN A 152 14.32 -2.87 14.06
CA ASN A 152 13.72 -3.40 15.27
C ASN A 152 14.42 -2.78 16.48
N SER A 153 13.68 -2.11 17.34
CA SER A 153 14.18 -1.47 18.56
C SER A 153 13.25 -1.74 19.73
N TYR A 154 13.78 -1.65 20.93
CA TYR A 154 13.00 -1.66 22.17
C TYR A 154 13.32 -0.43 22.98
N THR A 155 12.36 -0.07 23.83
CA THR A 155 12.42 1.14 24.63
C THR A 155 12.71 0.78 26.08
N VAL A 156 13.75 1.35 26.66
CA VAL A 156 14.11 1.21 28.08
C VAL A 156 13.82 2.51 28.79
N GLN A 157 13.03 2.47 29.85
CA GLN A 157 12.81 3.61 30.75
C GLN A 157 13.63 3.41 32.02
N ASN A 158 14.41 4.41 32.41
CA ASN A 158 15.15 4.37 33.67
C ASN A 158 14.27 4.80 34.86
N ALA A 159 14.79 4.64 36.07
CA ALA A 159 14.10 4.99 37.31
C ALA A 159 13.77 6.49 37.45
N TYR A 160 14.37 7.36 36.64
CA TYR A 160 14.10 8.80 36.59
C TYR A 160 13.06 9.17 35.52
N GLY A 161 12.43 8.17 34.88
CA GLY A 161 11.43 8.38 33.84
C GLY A 161 11.98 8.71 32.46
N MET A 162 13.31 8.75 32.27
CA MET A 162 13.93 8.99 30.97
C MET A 162 13.88 7.72 30.10
N THR A 163 13.53 7.92 28.84
CA THR A 163 13.26 6.85 27.89
C THR A 163 14.34 6.80 26.81
N TYR A 164 14.93 5.63 26.57
CA TYR A 164 15.97 5.39 25.60
C TYR A 164 15.54 4.31 24.60
N SER A 165 15.69 4.59 23.30
CA SER A 165 15.44 3.61 22.24
C SER A 165 16.74 2.87 21.92
N LEU A 166 16.74 1.55 22.05
CA LEU A 166 17.89 0.69 21.77
C LEU A 166 17.57 -0.20 20.57
N ALA A 167 18.39 -0.12 19.52
CA ALA A 167 18.24 -0.95 18.34
C ALA A 167 18.67 -2.40 18.61
N ILE A 168 17.78 -3.35 18.31
CA ILE A 168 18.07 -4.79 18.30
C ILE A 168 18.64 -5.18 16.95
N GLN A 169 18.04 -4.64 15.88
CA GLN A 169 18.41 -4.94 14.51
C GLN A 169 18.16 -3.73 13.61
N ALA A 170 19.09 -3.47 12.70
CA ALA A 170 18.93 -2.49 11.64
C ALA A 170 19.47 -3.08 10.33
N GLN A 171 18.64 -3.07 9.30
CA GLN A 171 18.98 -3.39 7.92
C GLN A 171 18.38 -2.30 7.05
N ASN A 172 19.21 -1.62 6.26
CA ASN A 172 18.73 -0.67 5.26
C ASN A 172 18.23 -1.43 4.03
N GLY A 173 17.14 -0.95 3.45
CA GLY A 173 16.53 -1.48 2.22
C GLY A 173 16.95 -0.71 0.99
#